data_AF-A0A3S4IEQ6-F1
#
_entry.id   AF-A0A3S4IEQ6-F1
#
_cell.length_a   1.000
_cell.length_b   1.000
_cell.length_c   1.000
_cell.angle_alpha   90.00
_cell.angle_beta   90.00
_cell.angle_gamma   90.00
#
_symmetry.space_group_name_H-M   'P 1'
#
loop_
_entity.id
_entity.type
_entity.pdbx_description
1 polymer ?
#
loop_
_entity_poly.entity_id
_entity_poly.type
_entity_poly.pdbx_seq_one_letter_code
_entity_poly.pdbx_strand_id
1 'polypeptide(L)' 'MLPLQRILVPPVRVVERRSTDYRSLTDPAVIQAMHFIRNHACKGIKVDQVLDAVGISRSNLEKTV' A
#
# COMPACT_ATOMS: atom_id res chain seq x y z
N MET A 1 -54.31 -4.06 6.91
CA MET A 1 -53.09 -3.23 6.92
C MET A 1 -51.91 -4.20 6.83
N LEU A 2 -51.25 -4.31 5.67
CA LEU A 2 -50.12 -5.24 5.49
C LEU A 2 -48.88 -4.69 6.20
N PRO A 3 -48.11 -5.51 6.93
CA PRO A 3 -46.92 -5.03 7.63
C PRO A 3 -45.87 -4.54 6.63
N LEU A 4 -45.22 -3.41 6.94
CA LEU A 4 -44.12 -2.87 6.14
C LEU A 4 -42.95 -3.85 6.15
N GLN A 5 -42.72 -4.51 5.01
CA GLN A 5 -41.64 -5.48 4.85
C GLN A 5 -40.30 -4.75 4.66
N ARG A 6 -39.32 -5.07 5.51
CA ARG A 6 -37.95 -4.52 5.40
C ARG A 6 -37.19 -5.31 4.35
N ILE A 7 -36.73 -4.63 3.29
CA ILE A 7 -35.92 -5.22 2.22
C ILE A 7 -34.46 -4.86 2.47
N LEU A 8 -33.60 -5.87 2.60
CA LEU A 8 -32.14 -5.69 2.64
C LEU A 8 -31.60 -5.75 1.22
N VAL A 9 -30.96 -4.68 0.78
CA VAL A 9 -30.32 -4.60 -0.54
C VAL A 9 -28.82 -4.88 -0.38
N PRO A 10 -28.26 -5.88 -1.06
CA PRO A 10 -26.84 -6.18 -0.96
C PRO A 10 -25.99 -5.12 -1.69
N PRO A 11 -24.72 -4.93 -1.31
CA PRO A 11 -23.81 -4.06 -2.03
C PRO A 11 -23.50 -4.62 -3.43
N VAL A 12 -23.29 -3.73 -4.40
CA VAL A 12 -23.03 -4.12 -5.81
C VAL A 12 -21.68 -4.83 -5.95
N ARG A 13 -20.62 -4.22 -5.40
CA ARG A 13 -19.25 -4.79 -5.34
C ARG A 13 -18.36 -3.93 -4.46
N VAL A 14 -17.22 -4.49 -4.05
CA VAL A 14 -16.09 -3.72 -3.50
C VAL A 14 -15.26 -3.17 -4.66
N VAL A 15 -14.88 -1.90 -4.59
CA VAL A 15 -13.95 -1.28 -5.55
C VAL A 15 -12.60 -1.16 -4.87
N GLU A 16 -11.64 -1.96 -5.34
CA GLU A 16 -10.26 -1.89 -4.85
C GLU A 16 -9.63 -0.55 -5.22
N ARG A 17 -8.94 0.04 -4.25
CA ARG A 17 -8.19 1.28 -4.41
C ARG A 17 -6.81 1.12 -3.78
N ARG A 18 -5.97 2.14 -3.92
CA ARG A 18 -4.63 2.15 -3.30
C ARG A 18 -4.64 1.88 -1.78
N SER A 19 -5.72 2.26 -1.09
CA SER A 19 -5.89 1.99 0.34
C SER A 19 -6.02 0.50 0.67
N THR A 20 -6.36 -0.34 -0.31
CA THR A 20 -6.55 -1.78 -0.18
C THR A 20 -5.62 -2.60 -1.08
N ASP A 21 -4.64 -1.96 -1.75
CA ASP A 21 -3.57 -2.63 -2.51
C ASP A 21 -2.51 -3.21 -1.54
N TYR A 22 -2.97 -4.12 -0.68
CA TYR A 22 -2.11 -4.85 0.24
C TYR A 22 -1.34 -5.92 -0.52
N ARG A 23 -0.02 -5.92 -0.36
CA ARG A 23 0.86 -7.01 -0.79
C ARG A 23 1.42 -7.67 0.46
N SER A 24 1.66 -8.97 0.42
CA SER A 24 2.27 -9.75 1.51
C SER A 24 3.75 -9.39 1.73
N LEU A 25 4.04 -8.12 1.94
CA LEU A 25 5.33 -7.61 2.34
C LEU A 25 5.43 -7.78 3.85
N THR A 26 6.41 -8.55 4.31
CA THR A 26 6.63 -8.83 5.73
C THR A 26 7.74 -7.96 6.32
N ASP A 27 8.67 -7.49 5.49
CA ASP A 27 9.79 -6.68 5.95
C ASP A 27 9.37 -5.20 6.12
N PRO A 28 9.50 -4.64 7.33
CA PRO A 28 9.18 -3.23 7.60
C PRO A 28 9.96 -2.24 6.72
N ALA A 29 11.21 -2.54 6.38
CA ALA A 29 12.04 -1.71 5.54
C ALA A 29 11.54 -1.69 4.09
N VAL A 30 11.10 -2.83 3.56
CA VAL A 30 10.50 -2.90 2.21
C VAL A 30 9.15 -2.19 2.18
N ILE A 31 8.34 -2.32 3.24
CA ILE A 31 7.07 -1.58 3.38
C ILE A 31 7.33 -0.07 3.36
N GLN A 32 8.30 0.40 4.12
CA GLN A 32 8.64 1.82 4.22
C GLN A 32 9.25 2.35 2.91
N ALA A 33 10.14 1.58 2.26
CA ALA A 33 10.68 1.90 0.95
C ALA A 33 9.58 2.06 -0.10
N MET A 34 8.69 1.06 -0.19
CA MET A 34 7.55 1.08 -1.12
C MET A 34 6.61 2.24 -0.84
N HIS A 35 6.36 2.57 0.44
CA HIS A 35 5.54 3.71 0.80
C HIS A 35 6.18 5.03 0.34
N PHE A 36 7.48 5.19 0.57
CA PHE A 36 8.22 6.38 0.15
C PHE A 36 8.20 6.56 -1.37
N ILE A 37 8.51 5.49 -2.13
CA ILE A 37 8.47 5.49 -3.60
C ILE A 37 7.08 5.87 -4.10
N ARG A 38 6.03 5.21 -3.61
CA ARG A 38 4.67 5.50 -4.09
C ARG A 38 4.19 6.92 -3.78
N ASN A 39 4.80 7.63 -2.83
CA ASN A 39 4.46 9.02 -2.50
C ASN A 39 5.33 10.04 -3.25
N HIS A 40 6.51 9.65 -3.73
CA HIS A 40 7.50 10.57 -4.30
C HIS A 40 7.95 10.22 -5.72
N ALA A 41 7.48 9.12 -6.32
CA ALA A 41 7.90 8.65 -7.65
C ALA A 41 7.79 9.74 -8.74
N CYS A 42 6.75 10.58 -8.69
CA CYS A 42 6.53 11.63 -9.68
C CYS A 42 7.47 12.85 -9.54
N LYS A 43 8.33 12.88 -8.52
CA LYS A 43 9.26 14.00 -8.24
C LYS A 43 10.69 13.75 -8.75
N GLY A 44 10.94 12.60 -9.41
CA GLY A 44 12.29 12.24 -9.88
C GLY A 44 13.24 11.82 -8.75
N ILE A 45 12.75 11.01 -7.81
CA ILE A 45 13.57 10.51 -6.68
C ILE A 45 14.70 9.58 -7.14
N LYS A 46 15.80 9.59 -6.39
CA LYS A 46 16.94 8.68 -6.57
C LYS A 46 16.91 7.55 -5.54
N VAL A 47 17.60 6.45 -5.83
CA VAL A 47 17.72 5.30 -4.93
C VAL A 47 18.28 5.70 -3.57
N ASP A 48 19.27 6.60 -3.52
CA ASP A 48 19.84 7.07 -2.25
C ASP A 48 18.81 7.74 -1.34
N GLN A 49 17.83 8.47 -1.90
CA GLN A 49 16.77 9.10 -1.12
C GLN A 49 15.80 8.06 -0.51
N VAL A 50 15.63 6.92 -1.16
CA VAL A 50 14.84 5.80 -0.61
C VAL A 50 15.61 5.14 0.53
N LEU A 51 16.92 4.94 0.37
CA LEU A 51 17.79 4.38 1.40
C LEU A 51 17.85 5.28 2.64
N ASP A 52 17.97 6.59 2.44
CA ASP A 52 17.95 7.59 3.52
C ASP A 52 16.61 7.57 4.29
N ALA A 53 15.49 7.38 3.59
CA ALA A 53 14.16 7.34 4.20
C ALA A 53 13.88 6.07 5.02
N VAL A 54 14.60 4.98 4.74
CA VAL A 54 14.43 3.67 5.38
C VAL A 54 15.54 3.38 6.40
N GLY A 55 16.70 4.03 6.26
CA GLY A 55 17.82 3.92 7.20
C GLY A 55 18.62 2.63 7.09
N ILE A 56 18.60 1.95 5.94
CA ILE A 56 19.33 0.70 5.70
C ILE A 56 20.24 0.80 4.47
N SER A 57 21.30 -0.01 4.45
CA SER A 57 22.22 -0.05 3.31
C SER A 57 21.59 -0.68 2.07
N ARG A 58 22.03 -0.26 0.88
CA ARG A 58 21.56 -0.76 -0.41
C ARG A 58 21.54 -2.30 -0.47
N SER A 59 22.66 -2.93 -0.10
CA SER A 59 22.80 -4.39 -0.13
C SER A 59 21.91 -5.11 0.86
N ASN A 60 21.48 -4.45 1.95
CA ASN A 60 20.54 -5.03 2.89
C ASN A 60 19.10 -4.91 2.35
N LEU A 61 18.76 -3.79 1.71
CA LEU A 61 17.45 -3.61 1.07
C LEU A 61 17.26 -4.54 -0.13
N GLU A 62 18.28 -4.69 -0.99
CA GLU A 62 18.23 -5.57 -2.17
C GLU A 62 18.16 -7.06 -1.82
N LYS A 63 18.70 -7.48 -0.67
CA LYS A 63 18.63 -8.87 -0.21
C LYS A 63 17.25 -9.29 0.29
N THR A 64 16.41 -8.32 0.63
CA THR A 64 15.08 -8.57 1.19
C THR A 64 13.95 -8.47 0.16
N VAL A 65 14.27 -8.06 -1.08
CA VAL A 65 13.34 -8.10 -2.23
C VAL A 65 13.36 -9.49 -2.85
#